data_AF-A0A5B2V335-F1
#
_entry.id   AF-A0A5B2V335-F1
#
_cell.length_a   1.000
_cell.length_b   1.000
_cell.length_c   1.000
_cell.angle_alpha   90.00
_cell.angle_beta   90.00
_cell.angle_gamma   90.00
#
_symmetry.space_group_name_H-M   'P 1'
#
loop_
_entity.id
_entity.type
_entity.pdbx_description
1 polymer ?
#
loop_
_entity_poly.entity_id
_entity_poly.type
_entity_poly.pdbx_seq_one_letter_code
_entity_poly.pdbx_strand_id
1 'polypeptide(L)'
;MTRARMVELKEALEQAGWEISNPVSATDIFQTSDDQITWKINNPKTQKTNVLTFHLFDHLGRQTQQLSDIFYVKESTTELKLYFEKINTPVWRSSLKLFVRSLY
;
A
#
# COMPACT_ATOMS: atom_id res chain seq x y z
N MET A 1 14.55 -2.40 1.65
CA MET A 1 13.61 -3.20 2.46
C MET A 1 12.14 -2.92 2.14
N THR A 2 11.76 -1.70 1.79
CA THR A 2 10.35 -1.30 1.68
C THR A 2 9.62 -1.84 0.44
N ARG A 3 10.34 -2.06 -0.68
CA ARG A 3 9.80 -2.71 -1.87
C ARG A 3 9.16 -4.09 -1.58
N ALA A 4 9.78 -4.88 -0.71
CA ALA A 4 9.27 -6.20 -0.32
C ALA A 4 7.91 -6.11 0.41
N ARG A 5 7.71 -5.07 1.23
CA ARG A 5 6.43 -4.86 1.96
C ARG A 5 5.30 -4.46 1.01
N MET A 6 5.60 -3.63 0.02
CA MET A 6 4.62 -3.31 -1.03
C MET A 6 4.26 -4.56 -1.84
N VAL A 7 5.24 -5.41 -2.16
CA VAL A 7 4.98 -6.69 -2.84
C VAL A 7 4.10 -7.60 -1.98
N GLU A 8 4.39 -7.78 -0.68
CA GLU A 8 3.52 -8.56 0.20
C GLU A 8 2.12 -7.97 0.34
N LEU A 9 1.98 -6.64 0.41
CA LEU A 9 0.67 -5.99 0.42
C LEU A 9 -0.09 -6.26 -0.88
N LYS A 10 0.57 -6.15 -2.03
CA LYS A 10 0.00 -6.48 -3.33
C LYS A 10 -0.48 -7.94 -3.36
N GLU A 11 0.36 -8.89 -2.95
CA GLU A 11 0.01 -10.31 -2.92
C GLU A 11 -1.17 -10.58 -1.98
N ALA A 12 -1.22 -9.93 -0.81
CA ALA A 12 -2.32 -10.06 0.12
C ALA A 12 -3.64 -9.48 -0.43
N LEU A 13 -3.57 -8.37 -1.16
CA LEU A 13 -4.72 -7.78 -1.87
C LEU A 13 -5.24 -8.76 -2.95
N GLU A 14 -4.35 -9.30 -3.77
CA GLU A 14 -4.68 -10.26 -4.84
C GLU A 14 -5.30 -11.55 -4.27
N GLN A 15 -4.73 -12.10 -3.19
CA GLN A 15 -5.29 -13.25 -2.48
C GLN A 15 -6.67 -12.97 -1.90
N ALA A 16 -6.91 -11.73 -1.48
CA ALA A 16 -8.22 -11.27 -1.02
C ALA A 16 -9.17 -10.90 -2.17
N GLY A 17 -8.78 -11.05 -3.43
CA GLY A 17 -9.62 -10.78 -4.61
C GLY A 17 -9.72 -9.30 -5.01
N TRP A 18 -8.78 -8.47 -4.55
CA TRP A 18 -8.59 -7.11 -5.04
C TRP A 18 -7.61 -7.10 -6.22
N GLU A 19 -7.89 -6.30 -7.24
CA GLU A 19 -6.99 -6.09 -8.37
C GLU A 19 -6.51 -4.63 -8.38
N ILE A 20 -5.24 -4.42 -8.66
CA ILE A 20 -4.67 -3.06 -8.77
C ILE A 20 -4.96 -2.57 -10.19
N SER A 21 -5.83 -1.58 -10.32
CA SER A 21 -6.29 -1.04 -11.61
C SER A 21 -5.38 0.06 -12.17
N ASN A 22 -4.43 0.57 -11.38
CA ASN A 22 -3.45 1.56 -11.83
C ASN A 22 -2.11 1.35 -11.10
N PRO A 23 -0.94 1.41 -11.78
CA PRO A 23 -0.78 1.81 -13.18
C PRO A 23 -0.45 0.64 -14.13
N VAL A 24 -0.57 0.93 -15.43
CA VAL A 24 -0.64 -0.01 -16.57
C VAL A 24 0.61 -0.90 -16.73
N SER A 25 1.70 -0.64 -16.01
CA SER A 25 2.90 -1.49 -15.99
C SER A 25 3.39 -1.79 -14.57
N ALA A 26 3.99 -2.97 -14.36
CA ALA A 26 4.57 -3.39 -13.07
C ALA A 26 5.70 -2.47 -12.56
N THR A 27 6.22 -1.58 -13.42
CA THR A 27 7.18 -0.52 -13.09
C THR A 27 6.53 0.67 -12.40
N ASP A 28 5.25 0.94 -12.65
CA ASP A 28 4.57 2.15 -12.20
C ASP A 28 3.96 2.01 -10.80
N ILE A 29 3.75 0.78 -10.27
CA ILE A 29 3.25 0.58 -8.89
C ILE A 29 4.22 1.11 -7.83
N PHE A 30 5.45 1.43 -8.22
CA PHE A 30 6.47 2.04 -7.38
C PHE A 30 6.76 3.50 -7.76
N GLN A 31 6.01 4.08 -8.69
CA GLN A 31 6.24 5.44 -9.14
C GLN A 31 5.76 6.42 -8.07
N THR A 32 6.69 7.20 -7.54
CA THR A 32 6.40 8.27 -6.59
C THR A 32 6.06 9.56 -7.34
N SER A 33 4.98 10.23 -6.94
CA SER A 33 4.62 11.60 -7.33
C SER A 33 4.34 12.39 -6.05
N ASP A 34 4.97 13.55 -5.89
CA ASP A 34 4.77 14.42 -4.71
C ASP A 34 4.86 13.67 -3.36
N ASP A 35 5.89 12.83 -3.19
CA ASP A 35 6.16 12.00 -2.00
C ASP A 35 5.08 10.97 -1.68
N GLN A 36 4.27 10.65 -2.69
CA GLN A 36 3.20 9.69 -2.57
C GLN A 36 3.23 8.68 -3.70
N ILE A 37 2.77 7.48 -3.40
CA ILE A 37 2.44 6.48 -4.42
C ILE A 37 0.95 6.23 -4.28
N THR A 38 0.23 6.14 -5.38
CA THR A 38 -1.21 5.92 -5.36
C THR A 38 -1.56 4.66 -6.10
N TRP A 39 -2.22 3.72 -5.42
CA TRP A 39 -2.81 2.53 -6.03
C TRP A 39 -4.32 2.68 -6.04
N LYS A 40 -4.91 2.51 -7.22
CA LYS A 40 -6.35 2.29 -7.32
C LYS A 40 -6.59 0.79 -7.28
N ILE A 41 -7.41 0.33 -6.34
CA ILE A 41 -7.77 -1.08 -6.22
C ILE A 41 -9.27 -1.26 -6.45
N ASN A 42 -9.63 -2.33 -7.15
CA ASN A 42 -11.02 -2.72 -7.38
C ASN A 42 -11.24 -4.14 -6.85
N ASN A 43 -12.47 -4.45 -6.47
CA ASN A 43 -12.86 -5.81 -6.12
C ASN A 43 -14.03 -6.22 -7.01
N PRO A 44 -13.80 -7.04 -8.05
CA PRO A 44 -14.84 -7.42 -9.00
C PRO A 44 -16.05 -8.10 -8.36
N LYS A 45 -15.85 -8.81 -7.23
CA LYS A 45 -16.93 -9.54 -6.54
C LYS A 45 -17.89 -8.60 -5.81
N THR A 46 -17.38 -7.50 -5.26
CA THR A 46 -18.19 -6.55 -4.47
C THR A 46 -18.47 -5.25 -5.22
N GLN A 47 -17.88 -5.07 -6.41
CA GLN A 47 -17.89 -3.83 -7.20
C GLN A 47 -17.32 -2.61 -6.44
N LYS A 48 -16.59 -2.84 -5.33
CA LYS A 48 -15.94 -1.78 -4.57
C LYS A 48 -14.68 -1.30 -5.25
N THR A 49 -14.42 -0.01 -5.14
CA THR A 49 -13.19 0.64 -5.61
C THR A 49 -12.65 1.50 -4.48
N ASN A 50 -11.40 1.25 -4.10
CA ASN A 50 -10.70 2.00 -3.05
C ASN A 50 -9.42 2.60 -3.63
N VAL A 51 -8.90 3.61 -2.94
CA VAL A 51 -7.62 4.25 -3.28
C VAL A 51 -6.69 4.11 -2.10
N LEU A 52 -5.49 3.59 -2.36
CA LEU A 52 -4.43 3.45 -1.37
C LEU A 52 -3.33 4.46 -1.68
N THR A 53 -3.02 5.32 -0.72
CA THR A 53 -1.96 6.32 -0.80
C THR A 53 -0.83 5.93 0.15
N PHE A 54 0.34 5.66 -0.41
CA PHE A 54 1.57 5.46 0.35
C PHE A 54 2.20 6.81 0.59
N HIS A 55 2.61 7.07 1.83
CA HIS A 55 3.26 8.32 2.20
C HIS A 55 4.73 8.08 2.50
N LEU A 56 5.58 8.89 1.86
CA LEU A 56 7.03 8.84 1.97
C LEU A 56 7.54 10.03 2.78
N PHE A 57 8.48 9.79 3.70
CA PHE A 57 9.12 10.83 4.50
C PHE A 57 10.61 10.52 4.67
N ASP A 58 11.49 11.45 4.29
CA ASP A 58 12.91 11.28 4.56
C ASP A 58 13.19 11.36 6.08
N HIS A 59 14.43 11.10 6.47
CA HIS A 59 14.84 11.10 7.89
C HIS A 59 14.68 12.47 8.60
N LEU A 60 14.34 13.54 7.89
CA LEU A 60 14.05 14.88 8.38
C LEU A 60 12.60 15.33 8.11
N GLY A 61 11.74 14.43 7.62
CA GLY A 61 10.35 14.74 7.26
C GLY A 61 10.19 15.56 5.98
N ARG A 62 11.21 15.62 5.12
CA ARG A 62 11.17 16.30 3.83
C ARG A 62 10.59 15.39 2.75
N GLN A 63 10.25 16.05 1.65
CA GLN A 63 9.86 15.42 0.40
C GLN A 63 10.94 14.45 -0.09
N THR A 64 10.54 13.23 -0.45
CA THR A 64 11.41 12.17 -0.94
C THR A 64 10.69 11.27 -1.92
N GLN A 65 11.45 10.81 -2.92
CA GLN A 65 11.00 9.82 -3.89
C GLN A 65 11.56 8.43 -3.61
N GLN A 66 12.36 8.27 -2.55
CA GLN A 66 13.00 7.00 -2.24
C GLN A 66 12.01 6.02 -1.63
N LEU A 67 11.75 4.90 -2.30
CA LEU A 67 10.86 3.85 -1.78
C LEU A 67 11.23 3.37 -0.37
N SER A 68 12.50 3.46 0.03
CA SER A 68 12.93 3.14 1.39
C SER A 68 12.16 3.92 2.46
N ASP A 69 11.67 5.10 2.09
CA ASP A 69 11.14 6.11 2.99
C ASP A 69 9.61 6.02 3.15
N ILE A 70 8.95 5.02 2.54
CA ILE A 70 7.53 4.76 2.80
C ILE A 70 7.34 4.40 4.27
N PHE A 71 6.48 5.17 4.93
CA PHE A 71 6.19 5.03 6.35
C PHE A 71 4.88 4.29 6.62
N TYR A 72 3.82 4.63 5.86
CA TYR A 72 2.54 3.94 5.91
C TYR A 72 1.82 4.01 4.58
N VAL A 73 0.83 3.13 4.41
CA VAL A 73 -0.21 3.24 3.40
C VAL A 73 -1.53 3.59 4.06
N LYS A 74 -2.33 4.41 3.40
CA LYS A 74 -3.62 4.88 3.86
C LYS A 74 -4.69 4.64 2.80
N GLU A 75 -5.83 4.10 3.19
CA GLU A 75 -7.00 4.05 2.32
C GLU A 75 -7.75 5.39 2.38
N SER A 76 -8.06 5.97 1.22
CA SER A 76 -8.55 7.34 1.10
C SER A 76 -9.98 7.54 1.60
N THR A 77 -10.83 6.52 1.58
CA THR A 77 -12.26 6.64 1.93
C THR A 77 -12.52 6.53 3.42
N THR A 78 -11.88 5.55 4.05
CA THR A 78 -12.05 5.14 5.46
C THR A 78 -10.95 5.69 6.35
N GLU A 79 -9.94 6.35 5.77
CA GLU A 79 -8.76 6.87 6.45
C GLU A 79 -7.93 5.78 7.17
N LEU A 80 -8.19 4.50 6.88
CA LEU A 80 -7.51 3.36 7.48
C LEU A 80 -6.03 3.37 7.13
N LYS A 81 -5.15 3.15 8.11
CA LYS A 81 -3.69 3.17 7.93
C LYS A 81 -3.06 1.80 8.21
N LEU A 82 -2.06 1.44 7.41
CA LEU A 82 -1.15 0.32 7.66
C LEU A 82 0.29 0.85 7.69
N TYR A 83 0.93 0.76 8.85
CA TYR A 83 2.31 1.17 9.06
C TYR A 83 3.28 0.10 8.58
N PHE A 84 4.35 0.55 7.91
CA PHE A 84 5.33 -0.31 7.26
C PHE A 84 6.40 -0.78 8.26
N GLU A 85 6.01 -1.69 9.14
CA GLU A 85 6.88 -2.36 10.11
C GLU A 85 7.88 -3.33 9.45
N LYS A 86 8.79 -3.90 10.25
CA LYS A 86 9.71 -4.95 9.77
C LYS A 86 8.93 -6.20 9.33
N ILE A 87 9.20 -6.68 8.12
CA ILE A 87 8.47 -7.77 7.44
C ILE A 87 8.49 -9.10 8.22
N ASN A 88 9.57 -9.38 8.95
CA ASN A 88 9.72 -10.59 9.77
C ASN A 88 9.02 -10.52 11.13
N THR A 89 8.26 -9.45 11.41
CA THR A 89 7.56 -9.33 12.68
C THR A 89 6.16 -9.97 12.60
N PRO A 90 5.72 -10.70 13.63
CA PRO A 90 4.33 -11.16 13.74
C PRO A 90 3.32 -10.02 13.67
N VAL A 91 3.73 -8.83 14.13
CA VAL A 91 2.96 -7.58 14.07
C VAL A 91 2.65 -7.20 12.63
N TRP A 92 3.66 -7.16 11.74
CA TRP A 92 3.46 -6.84 10.33
C TRP A 92 2.41 -7.75 9.66
N ARG A 93 2.57 -9.07 9.81
CA ARG A 93 1.65 -10.06 9.20
C ARG A 93 0.23 -9.90 9.71
N SER A 94 0.07 -9.65 11.01
CA SER A 94 -1.24 -9.47 11.63
C SER A 94 -1.90 -8.16 11.17
N SER A 95 -1.16 -7.06 11.17
CA SER A 95 -1.63 -5.76 10.70
C SER A 95 -1.99 -5.78 9.22
N LEU A 96 -1.19 -6.43 8.37
CA LEU A 96 -1.46 -6.59 6.95
C LEU A 96 -2.79 -7.32 6.71
N LYS A 97 -2.99 -8.44 7.40
CA LYS A 97 -4.24 -9.23 7.29
C LYS A 97 -5.46 -8.45 7.75
N LEU A 98 -5.34 -7.72 8.87
CA LEU A 98 -6.42 -6.88 9.40
C LEU A 98 -6.74 -5.72 8.44
N PHE A 99 -5.71 -5.08 7.90
CA PHE A 99 -5.85 -3.99 6.94
C PHE A 99 -6.62 -4.45 5.70
N VAL A 100 -6.17 -5.52 5.04
CA VAL A 100 -6.83 -6.05 3.83
C VAL A 100 -8.27 -6.49 4.09
N ARG A 101 -8.54 -7.11 5.25
CA ARG A 101 -9.90 -7.51 5.64
C ARG A 101 -10.82 -6.30 5.85
N SER A 102 -10.28 -5.17 6.30
CA SER A 102 -11.05 -3.96 6.59
C SER A 102 -11.37 -3.14 5.34
N LEU A 103 -10.90 -3.54 4.16
CA LEU A 103 -11.23 -2.89 2.88
C LEU A 103 -12.61 -3.31 2.33
N TYR A 104 -13.19 -4.37 2.88
CA TYR A 104 -14.53 -4.90 2.56
C TYR A 104 -15.64 -4.16 3.30
#